data_AF-A0A395V3S9-F1
#
_entry.id   AF-A0A395V3S9-F1
#
_cell.length_a   1.000
_cell.length_b   1.000
_cell.length_c   1.000
_cell.angle_alpha   90.00
_cell.angle_beta   90.00
_cell.angle_gamma   90.00
#
_symmetry.space_group_name_H-M   'P 1'
#
loop_
_entity.id
_entity.type
_entity.pdbx_description
1 polymer ?
#
loop_
_entity_poly.entity_id
_entity_poly.type
_entity_poly.pdbx_seq_one_letter_code
_entity_poly.pdbx_strand_id
1 'polypeptide(L)' 'MEIVLNNGFYEMMYDEVMIVEGGINWDLVGGTIATGGGAYIGAKIGASVGTAGGPVGTVVGGLIGGAAGAIIYSLWD' A
#
# COMPACT_ATOMS: atom_id res chain seq x y z
N MET A 1 14.32 1.52 -29.91
CA MET A 1 15.58 1.04 -29.30
C MET A 1 15.13 0.09 -28.22
N GLU A 2 15.40 -1.20 -28.41
CA GLU A 2 14.88 -2.31 -27.61
C GLU A 2 15.87 -2.62 -26.48
N ILE A 3 15.42 -2.58 -25.23
CA ILE A 3 16.17 -3.18 -24.12
C ILE A 3 15.77 -4.66 -24.09
N VAL A 4 16.68 -5.50 -24.57
CA VAL A 4 16.51 -6.94 -24.59
C VAL A 4 16.79 -7.46 -23.18
N LEU A 5 15.76 -7.86 -22.44
CA LEU A 5 15.92 -8.58 -21.17
C LEU A 5 16.04 -10.09 -21.46
N ASN A 6 17.29 -10.53 -21.41
CA ASN A 6 17.86 -11.84 -21.71
C ASN A 6 17.26 -13.01 -20.89
N ASN A 7 15.96 -13.33 -21.00
CA ASN A 7 15.30 -14.50 -20.37
C ASN A 7 14.03 -15.01 -21.11
N GLY A 8 13.83 -14.67 -22.39
CA GLY A 8 12.70 -15.16 -23.19
C GLY A 8 11.36 -14.43 -22.97
N PHE A 9 11.38 -13.32 -22.23
CA PHE A 9 10.26 -12.38 -22.10
C PHE A 9 10.60 -11.08 -22.85
N TYR A 10 9.65 -10.57 -23.64
CA TYR A 10 9.72 -9.24 -24.24
C TYR A 10 9.18 -8.22 -23.24
N GLU A 11 9.86 -7.07 -23.09
CA GLU A 11 9.39 -5.95 -22.29
C GLU A 11 8.19 -5.30 -23.00
N MET A 12 7.05 -5.17 -22.31
CA MET A 12 5.83 -4.59 -22.88
C MET A 12 6.04 -3.09 -23.17
N MET A 13 5.64 -2.65 -24.36
CA MET A 13 5.68 -1.23 -24.68
C MET A 13 4.60 -0.46 -23.89
N TYR A 14 4.73 0.87 -23.79
CA TYR A 14 3.86 1.70 -22.94
C TYR A 14 2.37 1.57 -23.30
N ASP A 15 2.07 1.35 -24.57
CA ASP A 15 0.76 1.07 -25.15
C ASP A 15 0.23 -0.33 -24.80
N GLU A 16 1.10 -1.34 -24.65
CA GLU A 16 0.72 -2.68 -24.17
C GLU A 16 0.55 -2.72 -22.64
N VAL A 17 1.42 -2.05 -21.89
CA VAL A 17 1.27 -1.83 -20.44
C VAL A 17 -0.05 -1.12 -20.14
N MET A 18 -0.47 -0.16 -20.99
CA MET A 18 -1.75 0.51 -20.85
C MET A 18 -2.96 -0.43 -21.04
N ILE A 19 -2.86 -1.47 -21.88
CA ILE A 19 -3.92 -2.47 -22.05
C ILE A 19 -4.03 -3.36 -20.81
N VAL A 20 -2.88 -3.74 -20.22
CA VAL A 20 -2.83 -4.63 -19.04
C VAL A 20 -3.17 -3.88 -17.75
N GLU A 21 -2.49 -2.76 -17.49
CA GLU A 21 -2.57 -1.99 -16.24
C GLU A 21 -3.62 -0.87 -16.30
N GLY A 22 -4.19 -0.57 -17.47
CA GLY A 22 -5.19 0.49 -17.66
C GLY A 22 -4.63 1.92 -17.56
N GLY A 23 -3.30 2.08 -17.53
CA GLY A 23 -2.64 3.38 -17.30
C GLY A 23 -2.73 3.85 -15.84
N ILE A 24 -3.07 2.97 -14.91
CA ILE A 24 -3.15 3.24 -13.48
C ILE A 24 -1.83 2.82 -12.83
N ASN A 25 -1.36 3.63 -11.88
CA ASN A 25 -0.25 3.24 -11.02
C ASN A 25 -0.78 2.34 -9.90
N TRP A 26 -0.67 1.02 -10.06
CA TRP A 26 -1.16 0.04 -9.10
C TRP A 26 -0.35 0.00 -7.80
N ASP A 27 0.91 0.41 -7.83
CA ASP A 27 1.74 0.52 -6.63
C ASP A 27 1.22 1.63 -5.71
N LEU A 28 0.80 2.75 -6.29
CA LEU A 28 0.14 3.82 -5.56
C LEU A 28 -1.21 3.37 -4.98
N VAL A 29 -2.00 2.61 -5.76
CA VAL A 29 -3.30 2.09 -5.31
C VAL A 29 -3.10 1.11 -4.15
N GLY A 30 -2.22 0.13 -4.31
CA GLY A 30 -1.88 -0.88 -3.31
C GLY A 30 -1.34 -0.24 -2.04
N GLY A 31 -0.37 0.68 -2.17
CA GLY A 31 0.20 1.41 -1.05
C GLY A 31 -0.82 2.25 -0.29
N THR A 32 -1.75 2.91 -1.01
CA THR A 32 -2.83 3.70 -0.39
C THR A 32 -3.82 2.81 0.36
N ILE A 33 -4.19 1.66 -0.20
CA ILE A 33 -5.10 0.70 0.44
C ILE A 33 -4.44 0.08 1.67
N ALA A 34 -3.18 -0.35 1.56
CA ALA A 34 -2.45 -0.96 2.67
C ALA A 34 -2.25 0.03 3.83
N THR A 35 -1.85 1.27 3.52
CA THR A 35 -1.71 2.34 4.51
C THR A 35 -3.05 2.71 5.14
N GLY A 36 -4.08 2.93 4.32
CA GLY A 36 -5.41 3.32 4.80
C GLY A 36 -6.10 2.23 5.62
N GLY A 37 -6.03 0.98 5.16
CA GLY A 37 -6.57 -0.19 5.86
C GLY A 37 -5.83 -0.44 7.17
N GLY A 38 -4.50 -0.38 7.15
CA GLY A 38 -3.68 -0.44 8.36
C GLY A 38 -4.04 0.66 9.35
N ALA A 39 -4.18 1.90 8.90
CA ALA A 39 -4.57 3.02 9.75
C ALA A 39 -5.97 2.86 10.34
N TYR A 40 -6.93 2.38 9.55
CA TYR A 40 -8.28 2.13 10.04
C TYR A 40 -8.32 1.05 11.13
N ILE A 41 -7.66 -0.09 10.88
CA ILE A 41 -7.60 -1.20 11.82
C ILE A 41 -6.84 -0.78 13.08
N GLY A 42 -5.68 -0.13 12.92
CA GLY A 42 -4.88 0.39 14.02
C GLY A 42 -5.64 1.41 14.87
N ALA A 43 -6.41 2.30 14.24
CA ALA A 43 -7.27 3.25 14.94
C ALA A 43 -8.39 2.55 15.74
N LYS A 44 -9.01 1.50 15.20
CA LYS A 44 -10.03 0.70 15.89
C LYS A 44 -9.46 -0.07 17.10
N ILE A 45 -8.27 -0.64 16.95
CA ILE A 45 -7.56 -1.32 18.04
C ILE A 45 -7.13 -0.30 19.10
N GLY A 46 -6.54 0.83 18.70
CA GLY A 46 -6.13 1.88 19.63
C GLY A 46 -7.31 2.52 20.39
N ALA A 47 -8.48 2.59 19.76
CA ALA A 47 -9.73 3.01 20.41
C ALA A 47 -10.26 1.98 21.42
N SER A 48 -10.06 0.68 21.19
CA SER A 48 -10.62 -0.40 22.02
C SER A 48 -9.84 -0.65 23.32
N VAL A 49 -8.60 -0.14 23.44
CA VAL A 49 -7.76 -0.35 24.64
C VAL A 49 -8.26 0.38 25.91
N GLY A 50 -9.34 1.17 25.81
CA GLY A 50 -10.11 1.67 26.97
C GLY A 50 -9.43 2.80 27.78
N THR A 51 -10.24 3.74 28.31
CA THR A 51 -9.96 4.96 29.15
C THR A 51 -8.67 5.79 28.96
N ALA A 52 -7.51 5.19 28.72
CA ALA A 52 -6.27 5.80 28.22
C ALA A 52 -6.22 5.91 26.68
N GLY A 53 -6.96 5.06 25.97
CA GLY A 53 -7.05 5.08 24.50
C GLY A 53 -7.78 6.32 23.99
N GLY A 54 -9.11 6.36 24.04
CA GLY A 54 -9.86 7.56 23.64
C GLY A 54 -9.43 8.12 22.26
N PRO A 55 -9.50 9.45 22.05
CA PRO A 55 -9.06 10.08 20.81
C PRO A 55 -7.56 9.86 20.53
N VAL A 56 -6.72 9.83 21.57
CA VAL A 56 -5.27 9.73 21.43
C VAL A 56 -4.85 8.35 20.94
N GLY A 57 -5.39 7.28 21.52
CA GLY A 57 -5.19 5.89 21.10
C GLY A 57 -5.72 5.65 19.69
N THR A 58 -6.82 6.30 19.29
CA THR A 58 -7.31 6.27 17.91
C THR A 58 -6.27 6.86 16.94
N VAL A 59 -5.70 8.02 17.28
CA VAL A 59 -4.69 8.70 16.46
C VAL A 59 -3.39 7.89 16.42
N VAL A 60 -2.84 7.50 17.57
CA VAL A 60 -1.58 6.75 17.65
C VAL A 60 -1.72 5.37 17.01
N GLY A 61 -2.82 4.67 17.29
CA GLY A 61 -3.14 3.40 16.66
C GLY A 61 -3.27 3.53 15.15
N GLY A 62 -3.92 4.59 14.66
CA GLY A 62 -4.03 4.86 13.23
C GLY A 62 -2.70 5.18 12.56
N LEU A 63 -1.83 5.96 13.21
CA LEU A 63 -0.50 6.25 12.69
C LEU A 63 0.38 4.99 12.63
N ILE A 64 0.41 4.19 13.70
CA ILE A 64 1.19 2.96 13.76
C ILE A 64 0.64 1.93 12.77
N GLY A 65 -0.67 1.75 12.71
CA GLY A 65 -1.32 0.83 11.78
C GLY A 65 -1.08 1.25 10.33
N GLY A 66 -1.13 2.54 10.02
CA GLY A 66 -0.85 3.06 8.68
C GLY A 66 0.62 2.86 8.29
N ALA A 67 1.55 3.19 9.19
CA ALA A 67 2.98 2.96 8.97
C ALA A 67 3.29 1.47 8.78
N ALA A 68 2.70 0.58 9.58
CA ALA A 68 2.85 -0.86 9.43
C ALA A 68 2.32 -1.34 8.07
N GLY A 69 1.16 -0.84 7.63
CA GLY A 69 0.58 -1.14 6.32
C GLY A 69 1.50 -0.71 5.17
N ALA A 70 2.06 0.50 5.24
CA ALA A 70 3.01 1.01 4.24
C ALA A 70 4.30 0.18 4.20
N ILE A 71 4.88 -0.15 5.37
CA ILE A 71 6.10 -0.96 5.46
C ILE A 71 5.86 -2.36 4.89
N ILE A 72 4.77 -3.02 5.28
CA ILE A 72 4.44 -4.35 4.77
C ILE A 72 4.26 -4.28 3.25
N TYR A 73 3.56 -3.28 2.73
CA TYR A 73 3.42 -3.14 1.28
C TYR A 73 4.78 -3.01 0.58
N SER A 74 5.68 -2.17 1.10
CA SER A 74 7.03 -1.99 0.53
C SER A 74 7.95 -3.22 0.62
N LEU A 75 7.60 -4.23 1.41
CA LEU A 75 8.34 -5.50 1.47
C LEU A 75 7.83 -6.52 0.44
N TRP A 76 6.66 -6.28 -0.15
CA TRP A 76 5.99 -7.15 -1.12
C TRP A 76 5.89 -6.52 -2.52
N ASP A 77 6.32 -5.26 -2.64
CA ASP A 77 6.60 -4.52 -3.88
C ASP A 77 7.92 -5.01 -4.51
#